data_AF-A0A3B0Y9B9-F1
#
_entry.id   AF-A0A3B0Y9B9-F1
#
_cell.length_a   1.000
_cell.length_b   1.000
_cell.length_c   1.000
_cell.angle_alpha   90.00
_cell.angle_beta   90.00
_cell.angle_gamma   90.00
#
_symmetry.space_group_name_H-M   'P 1'
#
loop_
_entity.id
_entity.type
_entity.pdbx_description
1 polymer ?
#
loop_
_entity_poly.entity_id
_entity_poly.type
_entity_poly.pdbx_seq_one_letter_code
_entity_poly.pdbx_strand_id
1 'polypeptide(L)'
;HGLQTTVPHEVAHYIADRVWGLASIRPHGVEWRSVMHQLGAEPSASARFDLSGLPVRRQRRFTYRCDCDTHELTACRHNRVSKGRARYHCRQCGAVLVPM
;
A
#
# COMPACT_ATOMS: atom_id res chain seq x y z
N HIS A 1 16.59 -9.69 -10.41
CA HIS A 1 15.41 -8.93 -10.87
C HIS A 1 15.05 -7.75 -9.97
N GLY A 2 14.95 -7.89 -8.64
CA GLY A 2 14.52 -6.76 -7.79
C GLY A 2 15.44 -5.54 -7.77
N LEU A 3 16.77 -5.71 -7.76
CA LEU A 3 17.72 -4.59 -7.65
C LEU A 3 17.65 -3.60 -8.82
N GLN A 4 17.44 -4.10 -10.04
CA GLN A 4 17.37 -3.26 -11.25
C GLN A 4 16.09 -2.40 -11.31
N THR A 5 15.07 -2.71 -10.51
CA THR A 5 13.84 -1.92 -10.42
C THR A 5 13.83 -1.09 -9.14
N THR A 6 14.20 -1.68 -8.00
CA THR A 6 14.17 -1.01 -6.69
C THR A 6 15.23 0.09 -6.59
N VAL A 7 16.47 -0.15 -7.04
CA VAL A 7 17.53 0.86 -6.90
C VAL A 7 17.21 2.12 -7.73
N PRO A 8 16.90 2.03 -9.02
CA PRO A 8 16.50 3.23 -9.78
C PRO A 8 15.25 3.90 -9.21
N HIS A 9 14.28 3.15 -8.68
CA HIS A 9 13.07 3.70 -8.08
C HIS A 9 13.37 4.61 -6.88
N GLU A 10 14.15 4.13 -5.93
CA GLU A 10 14.50 4.90 -4.73
C GLU A 10 15.48 6.03 -5.05
N VAL A 11 16.42 5.81 -5.97
CA VAL A 11 17.32 6.88 -6.45
C VAL A 11 16.54 7.98 -7.16
N ALA A 12 15.52 7.63 -7.95
CA ALA A 12 14.67 8.61 -8.61
C ALA A 12 13.85 9.44 -7.62
N HIS A 13 13.35 8.85 -6.52
CA HIS A 13 12.75 9.64 -5.43
C HIS A 13 13.73 10.60 -4.80
N TYR A 14 14.94 10.13 -4.50
CA TYR A 14 15.98 10.97 -3.91
C TYR A 14 16.34 12.15 -4.83
N ILE A 15 16.62 11.90 -6.11
CA ILE A 15 16.95 12.97 -7.07
C ILE A 15 15.76 13.93 -7.22
N ALA A 16 14.53 13.41 -7.33
CA ALA A 16 13.35 14.26 -7.47
C ALA A 16 13.16 15.18 -6.25
N ASP A 17 13.41 14.68 -5.04
CA ASP A 17 13.42 15.51 -3.83
C ASP A 17 14.52 16.57 -3.85
N ARG A 18 15.74 16.19 -4.24
CA ARG A 18 16.89 17.11 -4.26
C ARG A 18 16.73 18.27 -5.25
N VAL A 19 15.99 18.06 -6.33
CA VAL A 19 15.80 19.06 -7.40
C VAL A 19 14.51 19.88 -7.21
N TRP A 20 13.39 19.24 -6.85
CA TRP A 20 12.08 19.91 -6.79
C TRP A 20 11.46 19.97 -5.38
N GLY A 21 11.93 19.13 -4.45
CA GLY A 21 11.36 18.99 -3.10
C GLY A 21 10.06 18.19 -3.10
N LEU A 22 9.98 17.13 -2.29
CA LEU A 22 8.82 16.21 -2.26
C LEU A 22 7.49 16.87 -1.88
N ALA A 23 7.51 17.99 -1.14
CA ALA A 23 6.29 18.73 -0.80
C ALA A 23 5.65 19.42 -2.02
N SER A 24 6.42 19.64 -3.08
CA SER A 24 6.01 20.40 -4.27
C SER A 24 5.62 19.51 -5.45
N ILE A 25 5.87 18.20 -5.37
CA ILE A 25 5.67 17.26 -6.47
C ILE A 25 4.81 16.07 -6.05
N ARG A 26 4.17 15.42 -7.02
CA ARG A 26 3.46 14.17 -6.76
C ARG A 26 4.48 13.03 -6.61
N PRO A 27 4.28 12.11 -5.64
CA PRO A 27 5.00 10.85 -5.64
C PRO A 27 4.83 10.15 -6.99
N HIS A 28 5.95 9.76 -7.61
CA HIS A 28 5.98 9.14 -8.93
C HIS A 28 5.41 10.04 -10.07
N GLY A 29 5.49 11.35 -9.90
CA GLY A 29 5.05 12.39 -10.85
C GLY A 29 5.88 12.51 -12.13
N VAL A 30 5.69 13.59 -12.90
CA VAL A 30 6.42 13.81 -14.17
C VAL A 30 7.93 13.94 -13.94
N GLU A 31 8.32 14.54 -12.83
CA GLU A 31 9.70 14.74 -12.39
C GLU A 31 10.36 13.39 -12.12
N TRP A 32 9.74 12.56 -11.28
CA TRP A 32 10.22 11.21 -10.97
C TRP A 32 10.32 10.33 -12.22
N ARG A 33 9.30 10.39 -13.11
CA ARG A 33 9.32 9.62 -14.37
C ARG A 33 10.45 10.06 -15.29
N SER A 34 10.73 11.36 -15.37
CA SER A 34 11.87 11.89 -16.13
C SER A 34 13.19 11.36 -15.58
N VAL A 35 13.37 11.34 -14.26
CA VAL A 35 14.58 10.78 -13.64
C VAL A 35 14.70 9.27 -13.91
N MET A 36 13.61 8.51 -13.80
CA MET A 36 13.62 7.07 -14.13
C MET A 36 14.13 6.80 -15.54
N HIS A 37 13.64 7.55 -16.54
CA HIS A 37 14.13 7.44 -17.91
C HIS A 37 15.61 7.81 -18.05
N GLN A 38 16.08 8.84 -17.35
CA GLN A 38 17.50 9.22 -17.35
C GLN A 38 18.40 8.15 -16.70
N LEU A 39 17.87 7.40 -15.73
CA LEU A 39 18.53 6.24 -15.13
C LEU A 39 18.44 4.98 -16.02
N GLY A 40 17.83 5.06 -17.19
CA GLY A 40 17.61 3.93 -18.09
C GLY A 40 16.61 2.90 -17.56
N ALA A 41 15.74 3.28 -16.63
CA ALA A 41 14.75 2.42 -16.00
C ALA A 41 13.33 2.75 -16.47
N GLU A 42 12.49 1.73 -16.62
CA GLU A 42 11.08 1.91 -16.93
C GLU A 42 10.34 2.51 -15.71
N PRO A 43 9.64 3.63 -15.85
CA PRO A 43 8.89 4.25 -14.75
C PRO A 43 7.67 3.43 -14.37
N SER A 44 7.86 2.45 -13.49
CA SER A 44 6.78 1.76 -12.81
C SER A 44 6.76 2.12 -11.32
N ALA A 45 5.65 2.72 -10.88
CA ALA A 45 5.44 3.01 -9.46
C ALA A 45 5.30 1.72 -8.63
N SER A 46 4.98 0.59 -9.27
CA SER A 46 4.88 -0.72 -8.64
C SER A 46 5.81 -1.74 -9.30
N ALA A 47 6.70 -2.35 -8.52
CA ALA A 47 7.42 -3.52 -8.98
C ALA A 47 6.56 -4.79 -8.79
N ARG A 48 6.56 -5.67 -9.80
CA ARG A 48 6.02 -7.03 -9.66
C ARG A 48 7.18 -7.96 -9.32
N PHE A 49 7.12 -8.55 -8.13
CA PHE A 49 8.07 -9.58 -7.72
C PHE A 49 7.39 -10.93 -7.84
N ASP A 50 8.08 -11.90 -8.45
CA ASP A 50 7.70 -13.29 -8.26
C ASP A 50 8.06 -13.68 -6.82
N LEU A 51 7.05 -14.08 -6.06
CA LEU A 51 7.17 -14.51 -4.67
C LEU A 51 7.01 -16.03 -4.54
N SER A 52 7.02 -16.77 -5.65
CA SER A 52 6.97 -18.22 -5.66
C SER A 52 8.11 -18.81 -4.80
N GLY A 53 7.76 -19.76 -3.93
CA GLY A 53 8.72 -20.42 -3.03
C GLY A 53 9.21 -19.59 -1.82
N LEU A 54 8.89 -18.30 -1.73
CA LEU A 54 9.22 -17.50 -0.56
C LEU A 54 8.15 -17.62 0.54
N PRO A 55 8.53 -17.73 1.83
CA PRO A 55 7.57 -17.70 2.91
C PRO A 55 6.91 -16.31 2.98
N VAL A 56 5.69 -16.20 2.43
CA VAL A 56 4.90 -14.98 2.49
C VAL A 56 4.23 -14.88 3.86
N ARG A 57 4.43 -13.75 4.54
CA ARG A 57 3.77 -13.47 5.81
C ARG A 57 2.24 -13.51 5.63
N ARG A 58 1.59 -14.54 6.18
CA ARG A 58 0.13 -14.58 6.27
C ARG A 58 -0.33 -13.54 7.29
N GLN A 59 -1.04 -12.53 6.81
CA GLN A 59 -1.65 -11.54 7.70
C GLN A 59 -2.78 -12.19 8.49
N ARG A 60 -2.72 -12.09 9.82
CA ARG A 60 -3.82 -12.50 10.69
C ARG A 60 -5.09 -11.73 10.31
N ARG A 61 -6.18 -12.48 10.16
CA ARG A 61 -7.52 -11.96 9.94
C ARG A 61 -8.32 -12.02 11.24
N PHE A 62 -9.26 -11.09 11.38
CA PHE A 62 -10.09 -10.93 12.56
C PHE A 62 -11.54 -10.93 12.10
N THR A 63 -12.32 -11.82 12.69
CA THR A 63 -13.73 -12.01 12.34
C THR A 63 -14.59 -10.93 12.99
N TYR A 64 -15.46 -10.34 12.17
CA TYR A 64 -16.45 -9.34 12.54
C TYR A 64 -17.80 -9.79 12.02
N ARG A 65 -18.88 -9.34 12.66
CA ARG A 65 -20.25 -9.61 12.19
C ARG A 65 -21.05 -8.32 12.06
N CYS A 66 -22.10 -8.40 11.26
CA CYS A 66 -23.22 -7.49 11.25
C CYS A 66 -24.52 -8.31 11.22
N ASP A 67 -25.66 -7.66 11.06
CA ASP A 67 -26.96 -8.34 11.05
C ASP A 67 -27.18 -9.23 9.81
N CYS A 68 -26.38 -9.06 8.76
CA CYS A 68 -26.57 -9.81 7.50
C CYS A 68 -25.46 -10.82 7.17
N ASP A 69 -24.25 -10.67 7.71
CA ASP A 69 -23.11 -11.55 7.38
C ASP A 69 -21.92 -11.40 8.35
N THR A 70 -20.92 -12.27 8.14
CA THR A 70 -19.59 -12.26 8.76
C THR A 70 -18.54 -11.70 7.80
N HIS A 71 -17.53 -11.02 8.34
CA HIS A 71 -16.48 -10.33 7.57
C HIS A 71 -15.11 -10.52 8.19
N GLU A 72 -14.08 -10.60 7.34
CA GLU A 72 -12.69 -10.73 7.78
C GLU A 72 -11.94 -9.41 7.63
N LEU A 73 -11.62 -8.76 8.75
CA LEU A 73 -10.81 -7.55 8.79
C LEU A 73 -9.32 -7.89 8.92
N THR A 74 -8.46 -7.08 8.29
CA THR A 74 -7.01 -7.16 8.49
C THR A 74 -6.63 -6.65 9.88
N ALA A 75 -5.47 -7.08 10.40
CA ALA A 75 -4.92 -6.57 11.65
C ALA A 75 -4.88 -5.03 11.73
N CYS A 76 -4.58 -4.33 10.63
CA CYS A 76 -4.59 -2.87 10.60
C CYS A 76 -5.99 -2.29 10.87
N ARG A 77 -7.02 -2.84 10.21
CA ARG A 77 -8.41 -2.39 10.40
C ARG A 77 -8.90 -2.73 11.80
N HIS A 78 -8.66 -3.96 12.27
CA HIS A 78 -8.98 -4.36 13.63
C HIS A 78 -8.34 -3.41 14.66
N ASN A 79 -7.04 -3.15 14.56
CA ASN A 79 -6.34 -2.25 15.49
C ASN A 79 -6.88 -0.82 15.47
N ARG A 80 -7.38 -0.32 14.33
CA ARG A 80 -8.05 1.00 14.28
C ARG A 80 -9.40 0.98 15.01
N VAL A 81 -10.17 -0.10 14.88
CA VAL A 81 -11.43 -0.28 15.64
C VAL A 81 -11.14 -0.38 17.14
N SER A 82 -10.19 -1.24 17.55
CA SER A 82 -9.84 -1.44 18.96
C SER A 82 -9.30 -0.18 19.64
N LYS A 83 -8.74 0.77 18.87
CA LYS A 83 -8.29 2.07 19.36
C LYS A 83 -9.36 3.18 19.25
N GLY A 84 -10.58 2.84 18.85
CA GLY A 84 -11.67 3.81 18.64
C GLY A 84 -11.45 4.79 17.48
N ARG A 85 -10.47 4.50 16.59
CA ARG A 85 -10.09 5.40 15.49
C ARG A 85 -10.86 5.18 14.20
N ALA A 86 -11.64 4.10 14.12
CA ALA A 86 -12.45 3.79 12.95
C ALA A 86 -13.68 2.96 13.33
N ARG A 87 -14.76 3.14 12.57
CA ARG A 87 -15.93 2.26 12.53
C ARG A 87 -16.14 1.86 11.07
N TYR A 88 -16.23 0.56 10.81
CA TYR A 88 -16.49 0.03 9.48
C TYR A 88 -17.95 -0.40 9.39
N HIS A 89 -18.55 -0.23 8.22
CA HIS A 89 -19.95 -0.58 7.97
C HIS A 89 -20.02 -1.66 6.89
N CYS A 90 -20.98 -2.57 7.03
CA CYS A 90 -21.28 -3.55 6.00
C CYS A 90 -21.76 -2.83 4.73
N ARG A 91 -21.26 -3.26 3.56
CA ARG A 91 -21.65 -2.67 2.27
C ARG A 91 -23.06 -3.08 1.83
N GLN A 92 -23.61 -4.15 2.42
CA GLN A 92 -24.94 -4.66 2.07
C GLN A 92 -26.02 -4.06 2.96
N CYS A 93 -25.93 -4.23 4.28
CA CYS A 93 -26.96 -3.75 5.21
C CYS A 93 -26.66 -2.38 5.83
N GLY A 94 -25.45 -1.83 5.65
CA GLY A 94 -25.05 -0.56 6.25
C GLY A 94 -24.76 -0.62 7.76
N ALA A 95 -25.04 -1.73 8.44
CA ALA A 95 -24.81 -1.87 9.88
C ALA A 95 -23.31 -1.83 10.23
N VAL A 96 -23.00 -1.36 11.44
CA VAL A 96 -21.62 -1.31 11.95
C VAL A 96 -21.11 -2.73 12.14
N LEU A 97 -19.89 -2.99 11.66
CA LEU A 97 -19.21 -4.25 11.90
C LEU A 97 -18.74 -4.30 13.36
N VAL A 98 -19.20 -5.31 14.10
CA VAL A 98 -18.77 -5.56 15.49
C VAL A 98 -17.82 -6.75 15.54
N PRO A 99 -16.76 -6.72 16.37
CA PRO A 99 -15.90 -7.88 16.56
C PRO A 99 -16.73 -9.07 17.06
N MET A 100 -16.41 -10.27 16.59
CA MET A 100 -16.91 -11.52 17.17
C MET A 100 -16.08 -11.92 18.39
#